data_AF-A0A661V4B1-F1
#
_entry.id   AF-A0A661V4B1-F1
#
_cell.length_a   1.000
_cell.length_b   1.000
_cell.length_c   1.000
_cell.angle_alpha   90.00
_cell.angle_beta   90.00
_cell.angle_gamma   90.00
#
_symmetry.space_group_name_H-M   'P 1'
#
loop_
_entity.id
_entity.type
_entity.pdbx_description
1 polymer ?
#
loop_
_entity_poly.entity_id
_entity_poly.type
_entity_poly.pdbx_seq_one_letter_code
_entity_poly.pdbx_strand_id
1 'polypeptide(L)'
;TAYSLVTLADYPNEEGLLSLLTGYGEEGDYPWRLDQDLTPDESLVQAALNKITIMDGGDDPESYLRALYETRFLRWRDGSRRIVILFGDSYPHDPDPGRDETEGTDDDLTQDGVIAQLAAADIVVLAVYTNLFYQDFYQAVADGTGGQAFILDRVEQIPPAVRQMVEATVTRIRTLTLEPGPPGDTWLRWEPDAHHDVAPSETRDFALTLCVPEGTLGGDYTFDLTVTGDGATIGRIPVMIHVPAPAPTPMAVSTPILPSPPPSPLKFPWWWLLIPLLLLLLLAALWWWLRHSARPGPVVKPGPRKGPVPTGRSVHKTPSRPRGADVTHGRGRPSKRT
;
A
#
# COMPACT_ATOMS: atom_id res chain seq x y z
N THR A 1 -5.96 19.59 -17.44
CA THR A 1 -5.56 19.44 -16.03
C THR A 1 -6.78 19.58 -15.16
N ALA A 2 -6.80 18.99 -13.97
CA ALA A 2 -7.86 19.17 -12.98
C ALA A 2 -7.21 19.50 -11.64
N TYR A 3 -7.84 20.35 -10.85
CA TYR A 3 -7.33 20.81 -9.56
C TYR A 3 -8.36 20.54 -8.48
N SER A 4 -7.88 20.23 -7.29
CA SER A 4 -8.66 20.09 -6.07
C SER A 4 -8.08 21.07 -5.04
N LEU A 5 -8.92 21.48 -4.10
CA LEU A 5 -8.51 22.27 -2.95
C LEU A 5 -8.91 21.56 -1.69
N VAL A 6 -7.96 21.50 -0.77
CA VAL A 6 -8.12 20.90 0.53
C VAL A 6 -7.44 21.78 1.56
N THR A 7 -8.07 21.91 2.71
CA THR A 7 -7.50 22.50 3.92
C THR A 7 -7.43 21.48 5.05
N LEU A 8 -6.55 21.75 6.00
CA LEU A 8 -6.37 21.05 7.26
C LEU A 8 -6.09 22.09 8.36
N ALA A 9 -6.37 21.73 9.60
CA ALA A 9 -5.94 22.42 10.80
C ALA A 9 -5.50 21.30 11.77
N ASP A 10 -6.29 21.09 12.83
CA ASP A 10 -6.11 19.94 13.69
C ASP A 10 -7.45 19.26 14.07
N TYR A 11 -7.39 18.23 14.91
CA TYR A 11 -8.55 17.52 15.42
C TYR A 11 -9.40 18.41 16.34
N PRO A 12 -10.73 18.50 16.15
CA PRO A 12 -11.57 19.31 17.02
C PRO A 12 -11.64 18.69 18.41
N ASN A 13 -11.01 19.31 19.42
CA ASN A 13 -11.14 18.99 20.85
C ASN A 13 -11.44 17.51 21.14
N GLU A 14 -10.43 16.64 21.05
CA GLU A 14 -10.65 15.21 21.30
C GLU A 14 -11.13 14.96 22.74
N GLU A 15 -12.22 14.20 22.91
CA GLU A 15 -12.61 13.70 24.23
C GLU A 15 -11.71 12.52 24.62
N GLY A 16 -10.55 12.81 25.21
CA GLY A 16 -9.57 11.79 25.63
C GLY A 16 -8.76 12.20 26.86
N LEU A 17 -8.33 11.22 27.66
CA LEU A 17 -7.48 11.47 28.84
C LEU A 17 -6.11 12.09 28.46
N LEU A 18 -5.66 11.85 27.22
CA LEU A 18 -4.42 12.43 26.67
C LEU A 18 -4.63 13.86 26.16
N SER A 19 -5.75 14.14 25.48
CA SER A 19 -6.17 15.50 25.06
C SER A 19 -6.20 16.50 26.24
N LEU A 20 -6.60 16.06 27.44
CA LEU A 20 -6.54 16.88 28.67
C LEU A 20 -5.11 17.22 29.15
N LEU A 21 -4.07 16.55 28.64
CA LEU A 21 -2.67 16.69 29.04
C LEU A 21 -1.79 17.31 27.94
N THR A 22 -2.09 17.06 26.67
CA THR A 22 -1.30 17.54 25.52
C THR A 22 -1.94 18.71 24.79
N GLY A 23 -3.27 18.84 24.81
CA GLY A 23 -4.00 19.70 23.88
C GLY A 23 -3.98 19.10 22.46
N TYR A 24 -5.11 19.17 21.77
CA TYR A 24 -5.22 19.08 20.31
C TYR A 24 -5.87 20.39 19.85
N GLY A 25 -6.31 20.45 18.60
CA GLY A 25 -7.15 21.49 18.04
C GLY A 25 -8.33 21.97 18.87
N GLU A 26 -8.78 23.16 18.51
CA GLU A 26 -9.82 23.92 19.20
C GLU A 26 -11.23 23.63 18.66
N GLU A 27 -12.27 24.15 19.34
CA GLU A 27 -13.64 23.99 18.87
C GLU A 27 -13.82 24.65 17.49
N GLY A 28 -14.15 23.83 16.48
CA GLY A 28 -14.37 24.27 15.11
C GLY A 28 -13.25 23.91 14.14
N ASP A 29 -12.13 23.38 14.63
CA ASP A 29 -11.08 22.82 13.80
C ASP A 29 -11.55 21.55 13.08
N TYR A 30 -10.77 21.12 12.08
CA TYR A 30 -10.99 19.87 11.38
C TYR A 30 -9.66 19.31 10.91
N PRO A 31 -9.47 17.99 11.00
CA PRO A 31 -8.20 17.38 10.61
C PRO A 31 -8.06 17.26 9.08
N TRP A 32 -9.17 17.43 8.36
CA TRP A 32 -9.19 17.47 6.90
C TRP A 32 -10.53 18.01 6.39
N ARG A 33 -10.49 18.84 5.34
CA ARG A 33 -11.70 19.22 4.60
C ARG A 33 -11.45 19.34 3.10
N LEU A 34 -12.20 18.56 2.33
CA LEU A 34 -12.26 18.72 0.88
C LEU A 34 -13.13 19.92 0.49
N ASP A 35 -12.51 21.09 0.30
CA ASP A 35 -13.20 22.32 -0.08
C ASP A 35 -13.68 22.29 -1.55
N GLN A 36 -12.91 21.65 -2.43
CA GLN A 36 -13.26 21.44 -3.84
C GLN A 36 -12.62 20.15 -4.36
N ASP A 37 -13.44 19.21 -4.82
CA ASP A 37 -12.96 17.99 -5.49
C ASP A 37 -12.37 18.31 -6.88
N LEU A 38 -11.61 17.37 -7.45
CA LEU A 38 -10.92 17.51 -8.73
C LEU A 38 -11.87 17.99 -9.83
N THR A 39 -11.57 19.18 -10.37
CA THR A 39 -12.33 19.81 -11.46
C THR A 39 -11.38 20.49 -12.45
N PRO A 40 -11.68 20.47 -13.76
CA PRO A 40 -10.97 21.29 -14.74
C PRO A 40 -11.42 22.77 -14.72
N ASP A 41 -12.49 23.09 -13.99
CA ASP A 41 -13.01 24.46 -13.87
C ASP A 41 -12.26 25.23 -12.78
N GLU A 42 -11.28 26.04 -13.20
CA GLU A 42 -10.46 26.87 -12.31
C GLU A 42 -11.28 27.89 -11.52
N SER A 43 -12.46 28.30 -12.01
CA SER A 43 -13.32 29.26 -11.31
C SER A 43 -13.93 28.66 -10.04
N LEU A 44 -14.23 27.36 -10.04
CA LEU A 44 -14.74 26.66 -8.85
C LEU A 44 -13.66 26.55 -7.77
N VAL A 45 -12.42 26.28 -8.18
CA VAL A 45 -11.26 26.21 -7.28
C VAL A 45 -10.97 27.59 -6.69
N GLN A 46 -10.98 28.64 -7.51
CA GLN A 46 -10.83 30.02 -7.03
C GLN A 46 -11.94 30.42 -6.06
N ALA A 47 -13.19 30.02 -6.34
CA ALA A 47 -14.32 30.29 -5.46
C ALA A 47 -14.21 29.56 -4.12
N ALA A 48 -13.61 28.37 -4.08
CA ALA A 48 -13.30 27.65 -2.85
C ALA A 48 -12.14 28.30 -2.08
N LEU A 49 -11.05 28.66 -2.77
CA LEU A 49 -9.90 29.38 -2.20
C LEU A 49 -10.32 30.66 -1.48
N ASN A 50 -11.20 31.45 -2.09
CA ASN A 50 -11.69 32.71 -1.53
C ASN A 50 -12.52 32.55 -0.24
N LYS A 51 -12.89 31.32 0.14
CA LYS A 51 -13.65 31.02 1.36
C LYS A 51 -12.79 30.47 2.49
N ILE A 52 -11.51 30.17 2.23
CA ILE A 52 -10.62 29.64 3.26
C ILE A 52 -10.40 30.69 4.34
N THR A 53 -10.50 30.26 5.58
CA THR A 53 -10.17 31.03 6.79
C THR A 53 -9.12 30.27 7.57
N ILE A 54 -8.23 30.99 8.25
CA ILE A 54 -7.28 30.39 9.18
C ILE A 54 -7.99 29.84 10.42
N MET A 55 -7.42 28.79 11.00
CA MET A 55 -7.88 28.09 12.21
C MET A 55 -6.80 28.18 13.30
N ASP A 56 -7.07 27.70 14.51
CA ASP A 56 -6.17 27.91 15.66
C ASP A 56 -5.21 26.73 15.87
N GLY A 57 -5.62 25.49 15.57
CA GLY A 57 -4.76 24.30 15.68
C GLY A 57 -4.50 23.84 17.11
N GLY A 58 -4.54 24.74 18.10
CA GLY A 58 -4.52 24.43 19.53
C GLY A 58 -3.14 24.04 20.09
N ASP A 59 -2.34 23.29 19.34
CA ASP A 59 -0.98 22.89 19.65
C ASP A 59 0.00 23.09 18.47
N ASP A 60 1.25 22.62 18.60
CA ASP A 60 2.29 22.80 17.57
C ASP A 60 2.12 21.81 16.39
N PRO A 61 1.97 20.48 16.59
CA PRO A 61 1.70 19.55 15.50
C PRO A 61 0.32 19.76 14.86
N GLU A 62 0.19 19.40 13.58
CA GLU A 62 -1.07 19.53 12.83
C GLU A 62 -1.44 18.19 12.17
N SER A 63 -2.67 18.10 11.69
CA SER A 63 -3.27 16.90 11.05
C SER A 63 -2.76 16.58 9.63
N TYR A 64 -1.47 16.83 9.34
CA TYR A 64 -0.88 16.60 8.02
C TYR A 64 -1.01 15.14 7.54
N LEU A 65 -0.83 14.15 8.42
CA LEU A 65 -0.90 12.73 8.05
C LEU A 65 -2.33 12.34 7.68
N ARG A 66 -3.33 12.77 8.46
CA ARG A 66 -4.74 12.63 8.09
C ARG A 66 -5.01 13.24 6.73
N ALA A 67 -4.59 14.47 6.50
CA ALA A 67 -4.83 15.14 5.24
C ALA A 67 -4.22 14.40 4.04
N LEU A 68 -2.93 14.06 4.13
CA LEU A 68 -2.24 13.29 3.11
C LEU A 68 -2.90 11.92 2.86
N TYR A 69 -3.28 11.21 3.92
CA TYR A 69 -3.98 9.93 3.83
C TYR A 69 -5.28 10.03 3.03
N GLU A 70 -6.07 11.10 3.23
CA GLU A 70 -7.35 11.33 2.56
C GLU A 70 -7.20 11.64 1.06
N THR A 71 -6.08 12.23 0.63
CA THR A 71 -5.84 12.56 -0.80
C THR A 71 -5.92 11.35 -1.72
N ARG A 72 -5.67 10.13 -1.21
CA ARG A 72 -5.76 8.88 -1.98
C ARG A 72 -7.17 8.55 -2.45
N PHE A 73 -8.18 9.09 -1.78
CA PHE A 73 -9.59 8.81 -2.07
C PHE A 73 -10.26 9.89 -2.92
N LEU A 74 -9.51 10.90 -3.37
CA LEU A 74 -10.01 11.88 -4.34
C LEU A 74 -10.35 11.22 -5.68
N ARG A 75 -11.13 11.91 -6.50
CA ARG A 75 -11.57 11.42 -7.82
C ARG A 75 -10.49 11.57 -8.89
N TRP A 76 -9.33 10.94 -8.65
CA TRP A 76 -8.24 10.89 -9.61
C TRP A 76 -8.72 10.28 -10.94
N ARG A 77 -8.28 10.85 -12.06
CA ARG A 77 -8.57 10.28 -13.38
C ARG A 77 -7.65 9.08 -13.63
N ASP A 78 -8.17 8.07 -14.32
CA ASP A 78 -7.36 6.94 -14.76
C ASP A 78 -6.21 7.41 -15.68
N GLY A 79 -5.02 6.83 -15.46
CA GLY A 79 -3.80 7.18 -16.19
C GLY A 79 -3.30 8.61 -15.97
N SER A 80 -3.85 9.37 -15.01
CA SER A 80 -3.34 10.70 -14.70
C SER A 80 -2.13 10.66 -13.78
N ARG A 81 -1.22 11.62 -13.96
CA ARG A 81 -0.23 11.96 -12.95
C ARG A 81 -0.95 12.56 -11.74
N ARG A 82 -0.76 11.93 -10.58
CA ARG A 82 -1.31 12.37 -9.30
C ARG A 82 -0.23 13.14 -8.55
N ILE A 83 -0.51 14.40 -8.29
CA ILE A 83 0.43 15.32 -7.63
C ILE A 83 -0.36 16.04 -6.54
N VAL A 84 0.14 15.97 -5.32
CA VAL A 84 -0.31 16.76 -4.18
C VAL A 84 0.73 17.85 -3.94
N ILE A 85 0.30 19.09 -3.79
CA ILE A 85 1.18 20.18 -3.36
C ILE A 85 0.83 20.47 -1.91
N LEU A 86 1.73 20.11 -1.00
CA LEU A 86 1.56 20.30 0.43
C LEU A 86 2.15 21.65 0.82
N PHE A 87 1.36 22.51 1.45
CA PHE A 87 1.81 23.74 2.08
C PHE A 87 1.73 23.59 3.59
N GLY A 88 2.74 24.03 4.32
CA GLY A 88 2.70 24.03 5.79
C GLY A 88 3.89 24.73 6.44
N ASP A 89 3.86 24.83 7.75
CA ASP A 89 4.88 25.47 8.58
C ASP A 89 5.18 24.70 9.89
N SER A 90 4.56 23.53 10.07
CA SER A 90 4.72 22.66 11.23
C SER A 90 5.00 21.18 10.88
N TYR A 91 4.98 20.29 11.87
CA TYR A 91 5.16 18.85 11.74
C TYR A 91 3.84 18.11 12.05
N PRO A 92 3.70 16.83 11.66
CA PRO A 92 2.47 16.08 11.93
C PRO A 92 2.38 15.59 13.38
N HIS A 93 1.16 15.31 13.83
CA HIS A 93 0.91 14.26 14.83
C HIS A 93 1.44 12.90 14.31
N ASP A 94 2.21 12.16 15.11
CA ASP A 94 2.72 10.81 14.77
C ASP A 94 2.89 9.95 16.04
N PRO A 95 2.02 8.97 16.31
CA PRO A 95 0.88 8.59 15.47
C PRO A 95 -0.19 9.69 15.40
N ASP A 96 -0.84 9.80 14.24
CA ASP A 96 -2.01 10.64 14.01
C ASP A 96 -3.28 9.80 14.31
N PRO A 97 -4.29 10.34 15.04
CA PRO A 97 -5.49 9.61 15.49
C PRO A 97 -6.36 8.97 14.38
N GLY A 98 -6.05 9.20 13.11
CA GLY A 98 -6.75 8.55 12.02
C GLY A 98 -8.20 9.01 11.90
N ARG A 99 -9.07 8.17 11.31
CA ARG A 99 -10.43 8.57 10.94
C ARG A 99 -11.43 8.48 12.08
N ASP A 100 -11.15 7.66 13.08
CA ASP A 100 -12.00 7.57 14.26
C ASP A 100 -11.74 8.67 15.30
N GLU A 101 -10.72 9.51 15.06
CA GLU A 101 -10.38 10.67 15.91
C GLU A 101 -10.11 10.19 17.34
N THR A 102 -9.40 9.06 17.48
CA THR A 102 -9.06 8.47 18.76
C THR A 102 -7.68 7.81 18.69
N GLU A 103 -6.73 8.35 19.43
CA GLU A 103 -5.39 7.73 19.52
C GLU A 103 -5.38 6.32 20.12
N GLY A 104 -4.41 5.54 19.67
CA GLY A 104 -4.12 4.20 20.19
C GLY A 104 -5.05 3.13 19.63
N THR A 105 -5.74 3.42 18.53
CA THR A 105 -6.63 2.51 17.84
C THR A 105 -5.91 1.85 16.65
N ASP A 106 -6.62 0.99 15.93
CA ASP A 106 -6.05 0.25 14.80
C ASP A 106 -5.92 1.11 13.53
N ASP A 107 -6.58 2.28 13.45
CA ASP A 107 -6.52 3.19 12.29
C ASP A 107 -5.62 4.41 12.47
N ASP A 108 -4.90 4.48 13.60
CA ASP A 108 -3.79 5.41 13.81
C ASP A 108 -2.84 5.40 12.60
N LEU A 109 -2.51 6.60 12.13
CA LEU A 109 -1.66 6.82 10.98
C LEU A 109 -0.24 7.11 11.46
N THR A 110 0.74 6.45 10.85
CA THR A 110 2.16 6.77 11.08
C THR A 110 2.74 7.44 9.85
N GLN A 111 3.77 8.28 10.04
CA GLN A 111 4.41 8.98 8.93
C GLN A 111 4.87 7.99 7.83
N ASP A 112 5.62 6.96 8.21
CA ASP A 112 6.11 5.93 7.28
C ASP A 112 4.96 5.19 6.60
N GLY A 113 3.88 4.91 7.34
CA GLY A 113 2.69 4.25 6.83
C GLY A 113 1.99 5.07 5.74
N VAL A 114 1.77 6.37 6.00
CA VAL A 114 1.14 7.28 5.03
C VAL A 114 2.02 7.48 3.81
N ILE A 115 3.33 7.65 3.97
CA ILE A 115 4.28 7.77 2.85
C ILE A 115 4.21 6.53 1.95
N ALA A 116 4.31 5.33 2.52
CA ALA A 116 4.23 4.08 1.77
C ALA A 116 2.88 3.93 1.04
N GLN A 117 1.79 4.37 1.69
CA GLN A 117 0.45 4.35 1.13
C GLN A 117 0.28 5.34 -0.05
N LEU A 118 0.89 6.52 0.01
CA LEU A 118 0.90 7.50 -1.09
C LEU A 118 1.70 6.99 -2.28
N ALA A 119 2.90 6.45 -2.03
CA ALA A 119 3.75 5.85 -3.05
C ALA A 119 3.05 4.69 -3.76
N ALA A 120 2.41 3.79 -3.01
CA ALA A 120 1.61 2.69 -3.57
C ALA A 120 0.41 3.18 -4.40
N ALA A 121 -0.09 4.39 -4.14
CA ALA A 121 -1.16 5.03 -4.89
C ALA A 121 -0.66 5.86 -6.09
N ASP A 122 0.65 5.85 -6.38
CA ASP A 122 1.31 6.64 -7.43
C ASP A 122 1.06 8.17 -7.29
N ILE A 123 0.96 8.62 -6.04
CA ILE A 123 0.82 10.04 -5.66
C ILE A 123 2.18 10.59 -5.30
N VAL A 124 2.62 11.62 -6.03
CA VAL A 124 3.81 12.41 -5.70
C VAL A 124 3.42 13.60 -4.83
N VAL A 125 4.16 13.86 -3.76
CA VAL A 125 3.99 15.06 -2.93
C VAL A 125 5.08 16.08 -3.21
N LEU A 126 4.68 17.29 -3.55
CA LEU A 126 5.54 18.47 -3.66
C LEU A 126 5.34 19.32 -2.41
N ALA A 127 6.29 19.28 -1.49
CA ALA A 127 6.19 19.99 -0.22
C ALA A 127 6.76 21.41 -0.36
N VAL A 128 5.99 22.40 0.11
CA VAL A 128 6.39 23.80 0.24
C VAL A 128 6.21 24.19 1.70
N TYR A 129 7.31 24.51 2.38
CA TYR A 129 7.27 24.73 3.83
C TYR A 129 8.16 25.89 4.27
N THR A 130 7.88 26.51 5.41
CA THR A 130 8.58 27.74 5.85
C THR A 130 9.59 27.52 6.98
N ASN A 131 9.46 26.43 7.74
CA ASN A 131 10.23 26.23 8.97
C ASN A 131 11.28 25.11 8.84
N LEU A 132 12.57 25.47 8.93
CA LEU A 132 13.69 24.52 8.85
C LEU A 132 13.71 23.48 9.98
N PHE A 133 13.10 23.77 11.14
CA PHE A 133 13.05 22.81 12.24
C PHE A 133 12.26 21.55 11.89
N TYR A 134 11.33 21.65 10.92
CA TYR A 134 10.44 20.56 10.52
C TYR A 134 10.77 20.02 9.13
N GLN A 135 11.93 20.40 8.57
CA GLN A 135 12.34 19.98 7.23
C GLN A 135 12.33 18.46 7.04
N ASP A 136 12.63 17.69 8.10
CA ASP A 136 12.80 16.25 8.02
C ASP A 136 11.48 15.55 7.63
N PHE A 137 10.34 16.05 8.14
CA PHE A 137 9.01 15.58 7.73
C PHE A 137 8.76 15.85 6.24
N TYR A 138 8.90 17.10 5.81
CA TYR A 138 8.63 17.49 4.42
C TYR A 138 9.56 16.78 3.43
N GLN A 139 10.82 16.59 3.80
CA GLN A 139 11.81 15.87 3.02
C GLN A 139 11.47 14.38 2.96
N ALA A 140 11.09 13.75 4.08
CA ALA A 140 10.70 12.34 4.10
C ALA A 140 9.48 12.07 3.21
N VAL A 141 8.45 12.92 3.28
CA VAL A 141 7.25 12.80 2.44
C VAL A 141 7.59 13.00 0.97
N ALA A 142 8.39 14.02 0.65
CA ALA A 142 8.83 14.27 -0.72
C ALA A 142 9.63 13.08 -1.27
N ASP A 143 10.69 12.65 -0.58
CA ASP A 143 11.56 11.57 -1.05
C ASP A 143 10.82 10.24 -1.15
N GLY A 144 10.02 9.91 -0.14
CA GLY A 144 9.27 8.65 -0.09
C GLY A 144 8.17 8.55 -1.16
N THR A 145 7.75 9.68 -1.74
CA THR A 145 6.75 9.72 -2.82
C THR A 145 7.34 10.05 -4.19
N GLY A 146 8.66 10.23 -4.31
CA GLY A 146 9.32 10.62 -5.57
C GLY A 146 9.09 12.09 -5.95
N GLY A 147 8.77 12.93 -4.98
CA GLY A 147 8.52 14.35 -5.11
C GLY A 147 9.70 15.24 -4.79
N GLN A 148 9.41 16.46 -4.36
CA GLN A 148 10.39 17.50 -4.07
C GLN A 148 9.94 18.32 -2.86
N ALA A 149 10.90 18.75 -2.04
CA ALA A 149 10.66 19.64 -0.92
C ALA A 149 11.33 21.00 -1.21
N PHE A 150 10.61 22.08 -0.95
CA PHE A 150 11.07 23.44 -1.17
C PHE A 150 10.82 24.28 0.08
N ILE A 151 11.90 24.79 0.67
CA ILE A 151 11.77 25.79 1.73
C ILE A 151 11.42 27.16 1.16
N LEU A 152 10.37 27.75 1.70
CA LEU A 152 9.81 29.03 1.31
C LEU A 152 10.29 30.12 2.28
N ASP A 153 11.17 30.99 1.80
CA ASP A 153 11.61 32.17 2.56
C ASP A 153 10.65 33.36 2.36
N ARG A 154 10.06 33.47 1.17
CA ARG A 154 9.22 34.60 0.76
C ARG A 154 8.07 34.14 -0.12
N VAL A 155 6.87 34.65 0.13
CA VAL A 155 5.63 34.24 -0.54
C VAL A 155 5.71 34.38 -2.07
N GLU A 156 6.46 35.34 -2.60
CA GLU A 156 6.61 35.53 -4.06
C GLU A 156 7.35 34.37 -4.75
N GLN A 157 8.03 33.50 -3.99
CA GLN A 157 8.68 32.30 -4.51
C GLN A 157 7.68 31.15 -4.77
N ILE A 158 6.46 31.18 -4.21
CA ILE A 158 5.50 30.07 -4.37
C ILE A 158 5.21 29.78 -5.85
N PRO A 159 4.76 30.75 -6.69
CA PRO A 159 4.43 30.43 -8.08
C PRO A 159 5.59 29.86 -8.91
N PRO A 160 6.81 30.44 -8.89
CA PRO A 160 7.93 29.85 -9.64
C PRO A 160 8.40 28.51 -9.06
N ALA A 161 8.41 28.33 -7.74
CA ALA A 161 8.82 27.06 -7.12
C ALA A 161 7.86 25.91 -7.47
N VAL A 162 6.55 26.13 -7.32
CA VAL A 162 5.53 25.13 -7.67
C VAL A 162 5.62 24.76 -9.15
N ARG A 163 5.76 25.76 -10.04
CA ARG A 163 5.92 25.52 -11.49
C ARG A 163 7.13 24.62 -11.76
N GLN A 164 8.29 24.97 -11.21
CA GLN A 164 9.53 24.21 -11.42
C GLN A 164 9.41 22.77 -10.90
N MET A 165 8.86 22.58 -9.70
CA MET A 165 8.69 21.24 -9.13
C MET A 165 7.72 20.39 -9.95
N VAL A 166 6.60 20.96 -10.40
CA VAL A 166 5.63 20.26 -11.26
C VAL A 166 6.27 19.91 -12.60
N GLU A 167 6.96 20.85 -13.27
CA GLU A 167 7.66 20.61 -14.53
C GLU A 167 8.71 19.49 -14.40
N ALA A 168 9.51 19.52 -13.34
CA ALA A 168 10.48 18.47 -13.04
C ALA A 168 9.80 17.11 -12.78
N THR A 169 8.62 17.09 -12.17
CA THR A 169 7.88 15.85 -11.87
C THR A 169 7.26 15.24 -13.14
N VAL A 170 6.62 16.05 -13.97
CA VAL A 170 5.90 15.56 -15.16
C VAL A 170 6.80 15.22 -16.34
N THR A 171 8.06 15.66 -16.32
CA THR A 171 9.05 15.36 -17.36
C THR A 171 9.82 14.06 -17.11
N ARG A 172 9.69 13.45 -15.92
CA ARG A 172 10.26 12.13 -15.60
C ARG A 172 9.33 11.01 -16.02
N ILE A 173 9.87 9.94 -16.61
CA ILE A 173 9.12 8.70 -16.88
C ILE A 173 9.17 7.84 -15.61
N ARG A 174 8.03 7.53 -14.99
CA ARG A 174 7.98 6.71 -13.76
C ARG A 174 8.21 5.24 -14.04
N THR A 175 7.71 4.75 -15.16
CA THR A 175 7.94 3.37 -15.58
C THR A 175 8.28 3.35 -17.05
N LEU A 176 9.55 3.08 -17.34
CA LEU A 176 10.07 2.82 -18.67
C LEU A 176 10.19 1.30 -18.83
N THR A 177 9.52 0.73 -19.83
CA THR A 177 9.57 -0.72 -20.11
C THR A 177 9.43 -1.00 -21.61
N LEU A 178 9.45 -2.28 -21.96
CA LEU A 178 9.39 -2.79 -23.32
C LEU A 178 8.12 -3.64 -23.53
N GLU A 179 7.51 -3.49 -24.70
CA GLU A 179 6.32 -4.24 -25.13
C GLU A 179 6.56 -4.78 -26.55
N PRO A 180 7.13 -5.98 -26.70
CA PRO A 180 7.35 -6.58 -28.01
C PRO A 180 6.04 -7.10 -28.62
N GLY A 181 5.83 -6.81 -29.91
CA GLY A 181 4.75 -7.42 -30.70
C GLY A 181 5.04 -8.88 -31.06
N PRO A 182 4.03 -9.67 -31.48
CA PRO A 182 4.23 -11.06 -31.88
C PRO A 182 5.16 -11.20 -33.09
N PRO A 183 6.06 -12.22 -33.16
CA PRO A 183 6.25 -13.27 -32.15
C PRO A 183 7.20 -12.89 -30.99
N GLY A 184 7.70 -11.65 -30.98
CA GLY A 184 8.65 -11.16 -29.98
C GLY A 184 8.13 -11.22 -28.54
N ASP A 185 6.81 -11.13 -28.34
CA ASP A 185 6.12 -11.29 -27.06
C ASP A 185 6.44 -12.59 -26.33
N THR A 186 6.76 -13.65 -27.07
CA THR A 186 7.15 -14.96 -26.52
C THR A 186 8.64 -15.25 -26.67
N TRP A 187 9.31 -14.60 -27.62
CA TRP A 187 10.71 -14.88 -27.95
C TRP A 187 11.68 -14.01 -27.16
N LEU A 188 11.28 -12.81 -26.76
CA LEU A 188 12.14 -11.90 -26.03
C LEU A 188 11.86 -11.95 -24.53
N ARG A 189 12.95 -11.86 -23.77
CA ARG A 189 12.97 -11.54 -22.34
C ARG A 189 13.94 -10.39 -22.15
N TRP A 190 13.76 -9.57 -21.13
CA TRP A 190 14.68 -8.49 -20.84
C TRP A 190 14.86 -8.30 -19.34
N GLU A 191 16.01 -7.78 -18.93
CA GLU A 191 16.28 -7.41 -17.54
C GLU A 191 16.92 -6.01 -17.48
N PRO A 192 16.53 -5.14 -16.52
CA PRO A 192 15.38 -5.31 -15.62
C PRO A 192 14.05 -5.23 -16.38
N ASP A 193 12.95 -5.79 -15.85
CA ASP A 193 11.64 -5.76 -16.51
C ASP A 193 11.14 -4.32 -16.74
N ALA A 194 11.56 -3.37 -15.91
CA ALA A 194 11.33 -1.94 -16.08
C ALA A 194 12.44 -1.12 -15.43
N HIS A 195 12.62 0.12 -15.90
CA HIS A 195 13.33 1.18 -15.18
C HIS A 195 12.31 2.14 -14.57
N HIS A 196 12.63 2.67 -13.40
CA HIS A 196 11.79 3.63 -12.71
C HIS A 196 12.43 5.00 -12.61
N ASP A 197 11.59 6.04 -12.53
CA ASP A 197 11.98 7.43 -12.33
C ASP A 197 13.09 7.92 -13.28
N VAL A 198 12.94 7.63 -14.57
CA VAL A 198 13.91 8.02 -15.61
C VAL A 198 13.80 9.52 -15.88
N ALA A 199 14.90 10.24 -15.69
CA ALA A 199 14.97 11.68 -15.88
C ALA A 199 14.99 12.08 -17.37
N PRO A 200 14.67 13.36 -17.69
CA PRO A 200 14.78 13.86 -19.05
C PRO A 200 16.20 13.67 -19.59
N SER A 201 16.29 13.18 -20.84
CA SER A 201 17.57 12.90 -21.52
C SER A 201 18.46 11.85 -20.85
N GLU A 202 17.97 11.17 -19.80
CA GLU A 202 18.65 10.02 -19.22
C GLU A 202 18.56 8.81 -20.14
N THR A 203 19.67 8.07 -20.25
CA THR A 203 19.72 6.82 -21.02
C THR A 203 19.66 5.64 -20.06
N ARG A 204 18.80 4.67 -20.37
CA ARG A 204 18.65 3.42 -19.63
C ARG A 204 18.77 2.24 -20.58
N ASP A 205 19.39 1.17 -20.08
CA ASP A 205 19.68 -0.03 -20.87
C ASP A 205 18.81 -1.21 -20.43
N PHE A 206 18.31 -1.96 -21.39
CA PHE A 206 17.70 -3.27 -21.17
C PHE A 206 18.63 -4.34 -21.72
N ALA A 207 18.89 -5.40 -20.94
CA ALA A 207 19.60 -6.56 -21.44
C ALA A 207 18.60 -7.53 -22.06
N LEU A 208 18.57 -7.64 -23.40
CA LEU A 208 17.64 -8.53 -24.10
C LEU A 208 18.22 -9.94 -24.26
N THR A 209 17.39 -10.94 -23.94
CA THR A 209 17.63 -12.35 -24.22
C THR A 209 16.61 -12.83 -25.25
N LEU A 210 17.10 -13.40 -26.35
CA LEU A 210 16.27 -13.98 -27.41
C LEU A 210 16.24 -15.51 -27.27
N CYS A 211 15.04 -16.07 -27.12
CA CYS A 211 14.75 -17.50 -27.03
C CYS A 211 13.76 -17.90 -28.11
N VAL A 212 14.25 -18.32 -29.28
CA VAL A 212 13.40 -18.87 -30.35
C VAL A 212 12.90 -20.26 -29.93
N PRO A 213 11.59 -20.54 -29.93
CA PRO A 213 11.04 -21.85 -29.58
C PRO A 213 11.58 -22.98 -30.49
N GLU A 214 11.81 -24.15 -29.91
CA GLU A 214 12.23 -25.34 -30.66
C GLU A 214 11.19 -25.71 -31.72
N GLY A 215 11.65 -26.07 -32.92
CA GLY A 215 10.77 -26.42 -34.04
C GLY A 215 10.23 -25.23 -34.84
N THR A 216 10.61 -23.99 -34.50
CA THR A 216 10.32 -22.81 -35.33
C THR A 216 10.87 -23.02 -36.75
N LEU A 217 10.03 -22.76 -37.77
CA LEU A 217 10.42 -22.90 -39.17
C LEU A 217 11.51 -21.89 -39.53
N GLY A 218 12.41 -22.27 -40.44
CA GLY A 218 13.39 -21.34 -40.98
C GLY A 218 12.73 -20.21 -41.75
N GLY A 219 13.17 -18.98 -41.55
CA GLY A 219 12.60 -17.79 -42.17
C GLY A 219 12.91 -16.49 -41.42
N ASP A 220 12.45 -15.38 -41.98
CA ASP A 220 12.57 -14.06 -41.37
C ASP A 220 11.29 -13.72 -40.60
N TYR A 221 11.47 -13.31 -39.35
CA TYR A 221 10.38 -12.92 -38.45
C TYR A 221 10.59 -11.46 -38.06
N THR A 222 9.58 -10.63 -38.31
CA THR A 222 9.64 -9.19 -38.02
C THR A 222 8.57 -8.80 -37.03
N PHE A 223 8.92 -7.94 -36.08
CA PHE A 223 7.97 -7.33 -35.15
C PHE A 223 8.48 -5.98 -34.65
N ASP A 224 7.59 -5.17 -34.09
CA ASP A 224 7.94 -3.93 -33.40
C ASP A 224 8.23 -4.23 -31.93
N LEU A 225 9.39 -3.80 -31.44
CA LEU A 225 9.65 -3.65 -30.01
C LEU A 225 9.20 -2.25 -29.59
N THR A 226 8.05 -2.16 -28.94
CA THR A 226 7.51 -0.88 -28.46
C THR A 226 8.19 -0.50 -27.15
N VAL A 227 8.68 0.73 -27.06
CA VAL A 227 9.16 1.29 -25.79
C VAL A 227 8.02 2.10 -25.19
N THR A 228 7.64 1.78 -23.96
CA THR A 228 6.56 2.49 -23.25
C THR A 228 7.10 3.24 -22.05
N GLY A 229 6.64 4.49 -21.89
CA GLY A 229 6.85 5.32 -20.72
C GLY A 229 5.49 5.60 -20.09
N ASP A 230 5.28 5.13 -18.86
CA ASP A 230 4.02 5.27 -18.13
C ASP A 230 2.81 4.70 -18.89
N GLY A 231 3.04 3.61 -19.65
CA GLY A 231 2.04 2.97 -20.51
C GLY A 231 1.77 3.68 -21.84
N ALA A 232 2.36 4.85 -22.08
CA ALA A 232 2.31 5.52 -23.38
C ALA A 232 3.47 5.09 -24.27
N THR A 233 3.22 4.85 -25.56
CA THR A 233 4.29 4.59 -26.53
C THR A 233 5.18 5.83 -26.69
N ILE A 234 6.46 5.69 -26.36
CA ILE A 234 7.47 6.74 -26.57
C ILE A 234 8.37 6.46 -27.78
N GLY A 235 8.42 5.21 -28.24
CA GLY A 235 9.21 4.81 -29.40
C GLY A 235 8.89 3.40 -29.88
N ARG A 236 9.34 3.09 -31.10
CA ARG A 236 9.27 1.75 -31.68
C ARG A 236 10.59 1.42 -32.34
N ILE A 237 11.07 0.20 -32.08
CA ILE A 237 12.29 -0.33 -32.67
C ILE A 237 11.88 -1.52 -33.55
N PRO A 238 12.05 -1.44 -34.88
CA PRO A 238 11.77 -2.57 -35.75
C PRO A 238 12.82 -3.65 -35.53
N VAL A 239 12.38 -4.88 -35.24
CA VAL A 239 13.24 -6.05 -35.02
C VAL A 239 13.00 -7.06 -36.13
N MET A 240 14.09 -7.63 -36.65
CA MET A 240 14.08 -8.75 -37.59
C MET A 240 14.96 -9.87 -37.06
N ILE A 241 14.40 -11.08 -36.99
CA ILE A 241 15.10 -12.28 -36.55
C ILE A 241 15.11 -13.28 -37.70
N HIS A 242 16.30 -13.67 -38.11
CA HIS A 242 16.49 -14.76 -39.06
C HIS A 242 16.62 -16.09 -38.32
N VAL A 243 15.66 -16.99 -38.52
CA VAL A 243 15.74 -18.37 -38.05
C VAL A 243 16.35 -19.21 -39.17
N PRO A 244 17.52 -19.83 -38.97
CA PRO A 244 18.14 -20.65 -40.01
C PRO A 244 17.30 -21.88 -40.32
N ALA A 245 17.22 -22.26 -41.59
CA ALA A 245 16.60 -23.52 -41.97
C ALA A 245 17.36 -24.70 -41.34
N PRO A 246 16.65 -25.77 -40.90
CA PRO A 246 17.32 -26.97 -40.41
C PRO A 246 18.28 -27.47 -41.50
N ALA A 247 19.53 -27.72 -41.12
CA ALA A 247 20.54 -28.23 -42.04
C ALA A 247 20.00 -29.50 -42.72
N PRO A 248 20.17 -29.66 -44.05
CA PRO A 248 19.76 -30.88 -44.72
C PRO A 248 20.50 -32.04 -44.06
N THR A 249 19.75 -32.99 -43.52
CA THR A 249 20.31 -34.23 -42.99
C THR A 249 21.14 -34.85 -44.12
N PRO A 250 22.44 -35.13 -43.93
CA PRO A 250 23.21 -35.83 -44.95
C PRO A 250 22.48 -37.13 -45.25
N MET A 251 22.05 -37.32 -46.51
CA MET A 251 21.36 -38.53 -46.91
C MET A 251 22.21 -39.73 -46.49
N ALA A 252 21.67 -40.56 -45.60
CA ALA A 252 22.30 -41.82 -45.26
C ALA A 252 22.42 -42.62 -46.56
N VAL A 253 23.64 -42.80 -47.05
CA VAL A 253 23.95 -43.75 -48.10
C VAL A 253 23.53 -45.12 -47.56
N SER A 254 22.53 -45.72 -48.19
CA SER A 254 22.05 -47.07 -47.85
C SER A 254 23.20 -48.05 -48.02
N THR A 255 23.84 -48.39 -46.90
CA THR A 255 24.82 -49.48 -46.83
C THR A 255 24.04 -50.79 -46.92
N PRO A 256 24.46 -51.79 -47.72
CA PRO A 256 23.74 -53.05 -47.85
C PRO A 256 23.60 -53.75 -46.48
N ILE A 257 22.37 -54.18 -46.19
CA ILE A 257 21.96 -54.80 -44.93
C ILE A 257 22.69 -56.14 -44.74
N LEU A 258 23.49 -56.26 -43.68
CA LEU A 258 23.86 -57.56 -43.11
C LEU A 258 22.72 -58.07 -42.20
N PRO A 259 22.49 -59.40 -42.13
CA PRO A 259 21.45 -59.96 -41.27
C PRO A 259 21.70 -59.63 -39.80
N SER A 260 20.63 -59.27 -39.10
CA SER A 260 20.63 -58.85 -37.69
C SER A 260 21.01 -60.00 -36.75
N PRO A 261 21.75 -59.72 -35.65
CA PRO A 261 21.97 -60.68 -34.59
C PRO A 261 20.69 -60.90 -33.76
N PRO A 262 20.55 -62.04 -33.07
CA PRO A 262 19.37 -62.35 -32.25
C PRO A 262 19.19 -61.34 -31.10
N PRO A 263 17.94 -61.13 -30.64
CA PRO A 263 17.66 -60.15 -29.58
C PRO A 263 18.39 -60.50 -28.29
N SER A 264 19.05 -59.51 -27.71
CA SER A 264 19.65 -59.62 -26.37
C SER A 264 18.56 -59.71 -25.30
N PRO A 265 18.80 -60.40 -24.17
CA PRO A 265 17.81 -60.48 -23.10
C PRO A 265 17.53 -59.08 -22.50
N LEU A 266 16.25 -58.83 -22.23
CA LEU A 266 15.73 -57.60 -21.64
C LEU A 266 16.49 -57.28 -20.33
N LYS A 267 17.26 -56.19 -20.30
CA LYS A 267 17.92 -55.73 -19.07
C LYS A 267 16.91 -54.95 -18.23
N PHE A 268 16.40 -55.59 -17.18
CA PHE A 268 15.57 -54.94 -16.18
C PHE A 268 16.43 -53.93 -15.40
N PRO A 269 16.11 -52.62 -15.39
CA PRO A 269 16.95 -51.63 -14.73
C PRO A 269 16.82 -51.76 -13.21
N TRP A 270 17.94 -51.99 -12.51
CA TRP A 270 17.96 -52.18 -11.06
C TRP A 270 17.37 -51.01 -10.24
N TRP A 271 17.34 -49.80 -10.82
CA TRP A 271 16.72 -48.63 -10.18
C TRP A 271 15.19 -48.71 -10.09
N TRP A 272 14.54 -49.63 -10.82
CA TRP A 272 13.10 -49.91 -10.64
C TRP A 272 12.77 -50.48 -9.25
N LEU A 273 13.76 -51.08 -8.56
CA LEU A 273 13.62 -51.50 -7.16
C LEU A 273 13.66 -50.33 -6.17
N LEU A 274 14.12 -49.15 -6.59
CA LEU A 274 14.15 -47.95 -5.74
C LEU A 274 12.80 -47.25 -5.66
N ILE A 275 11.92 -47.47 -6.65
CA ILE A 275 10.57 -46.89 -6.72
C ILE A 275 9.72 -47.29 -5.49
N PRO A 276 9.59 -48.57 -5.11
CA PRO A 276 8.82 -48.94 -3.92
C PRO A 276 9.44 -48.42 -2.62
N LEU A 277 10.77 -48.29 -2.52
CA LEU A 277 11.44 -47.73 -1.35
C LEU A 277 11.14 -46.22 -1.19
N LEU A 278 11.16 -45.46 -2.29
CA LEU A 278 10.82 -44.04 -2.30
C LEU A 278 9.35 -43.82 -1.91
N LEU A 279 8.45 -44.67 -2.41
CA LEU A 279 7.02 -44.62 -2.10
C LEU A 279 6.76 -44.91 -0.61
N LEU A 280 7.51 -45.84 -0.02
CA LEU A 280 7.41 -46.19 1.40
C LEU A 280 7.93 -45.06 2.30
N LEU A 281 9.00 -44.38 1.90
CA LEU A 281 9.53 -43.20 2.60
C LEU A 281 8.56 -42.00 2.52
N LEU A 282 7.93 -41.76 1.37
CA LEU A 282 6.92 -40.72 1.22
C LEU A 282 5.68 -40.99 2.07
N LEU A 283 5.22 -42.25 2.13
CA LEU A 283 4.12 -42.66 3.01
C LEU A 283 4.46 -42.50 4.50
N ALA A 284 5.70 -42.82 4.89
CA ALA A 284 6.17 -42.62 6.26
C ALA A 284 6.25 -41.13 6.64
N ALA A 285 6.73 -40.28 5.72
CA ALA A 285 6.77 -38.83 5.91
C ALA A 285 5.35 -38.22 6.01
N LEU A 286 4.42 -38.67 5.16
CA LEU A 286 3.03 -38.23 5.20
C LEU A 286 2.34 -38.66 6.50
N TRP A 287 2.59 -39.90 6.97
CA TRP A 287 2.08 -40.38 8.25
C TRP A 287 2.66 -39.61 9.44
N TRP A 288 3.96 -39.31 9.42
CA TRP A 288 4.61 -38.49 10.45
C TRP A 288 4.01 -37.08 10.50
N TRP A 289 3.80 -36.45 9.34
CA TRP A 289 3.16 -35.14 9.24
C TRP A 289 1.74 -35.16 9.80
N LEU A 290 0.89 -36.10 9.37
CA LEU A 290 -0.49 -36.23 9.88
C LEU A 290 -0.54 -36.42 11.41
N ARG A 291 0.43 -37.13 11.99
CA ARG A 291 0.51 -37.36 13.44
C ARG A 291 0.91 -36.10 14.24
N HIS A 292 1.69 -35.19 13.65
CA HIS A 292 2.22 -34.02 14.35
C HIS A 292 1.49 -32.70 14.00
N SER A 293 0.64 -32.71 12.97
CA SER A 293 -0.19 -31.56 12.59
C SER A 293 -1.45 -31.37 13.45
N ALA A 294 -1.79 -32.34 14.31
CA ALA A 294 -2.91 -32.20 15.25
C ALA A 294 -2.48 -31.37 16.48
N ARG A 295 -2.64 -30.05 16.42
CA ARG A 295 -2.58 -29.19 17.61
C ARG A 295 -3.74 -29.55 18.55
N PRO A 296 -3.54 -29.69 19.87
CA PRO A 296 -4.65 -29.80 20.80
C PRO A 296 -5.46 -28.51 20.79
N GLY A 297 -6.78 -28.62 20.57
CA GLY A 297 -7.70 -27.49 20.68
C GLY A 297 -7.71 -26.88 22.09
N PRO A 298 -8.23 -25.65 22.24
CA PRO A 298 -8.22 -24.94 23.51
C PRO A 298 -8.98 -25.71 24.59
N VAL A 299 -8.34 -25.87 25.76
CA VAL A 299 -8.93 -26.47 26.96
C VAL A 299 -10.03 -25.54 27.48
N VAL A 300 -11.28 -25.96 27.31
CA VAL A 300 -12.44 -25.35 27.96
C VAL A 300 -12.36 -25.66 29.46
N LYS A 301 -12.18 -24.62 30.30
CA LYS A 301 -12.26 -24.75 31.76
C LYS A 301 -13.69 -25.16 32.16
N PRO A 302 -13.89 -26.22 32.97
CA PRO A 302 -15.21 -26.60 33.44
C PRO A 302 -15.70 -25.61 34.52
N GLY A 303 -16.91 -25.08 34.32
CA GLY A 303 -17.65 -24.33 35.35
C GLY A 303 -17.99 -25.19 36.56
N PRO A 304 -18.29 -24.59 37.73
CA PRO A 304 -18.45 -25.31 38.97
C PRO A 304 -19.69 -26.22 38.95
N ARG A 305 -19.46 -27.53 39.09
CA ARG A 305 -20.52 -28.54 39.31
C ARG A 305 -21.16 -28.31 40.68
N LYS A 306 -22.49 -28.16 40.68
CA LYS A 306 -23.35 -28.24 41.87
C LYS A 306 -23.12 -29.58 42.57
N GLY A 307 -22.61 -29.53 43.80
CA GLY A 307 -22.55 -30.67 44.71
C GLY A 307 -23.91 -30.96 45.36
N PRO A 308 -24.14 -32.19 45.84
CA PRO A 308 -25.44 -32.66 46.28
C PRO A 308 -25.78 -32.27 47.72
N VAL A 309 -27.09 -32.16 47.92
CA VAL A 309 -27.84 -31.93 49.16
C VAL A 309 -27.41 -32.89 50.29
N PRO A 310 -27.20 -32.38 51.52
CA PRO A 310 -27.40 -33.13 52.75
C PRO A 310 -28.76 -32.78 53.37
N THR A 311 -29.47 -33.84 53.70
CA THR A 311 -30.75 -33.89 54.38
C THR A 311 -30.67 -33.41 55.84
N GLY A 312 -31.61 -32.54 56.20
CA GLY A 312 -32.35 -32.60 57.47
C GLY A 312 -31.70 -32.05 58.75
N ARG A 313 -32.20 -30.91 59.23
CA ARG A 313 -32.86 -30.86 60.55
C ARG A 313 -33.83 -29.67 60.67
N SER A 314 -35.06 -30.03 61.02
CA SER A 314 -36.20 -29.19 61.41
C SER A 314 -35.86 -28.19 62.50
N VAL A 315 -36.46 -26.98 62.49
CA VAL A 315 -37.31 -26.43 63.58
C VAL A 315 -38.06 -25.15 63.11
N HIS A 316 -39.39 -25.27 63.12
CA HIS A 316 -40.47 -24.32 63.44
C HIS A 316 -40.58 -22.84 62.94
N LYS A 317 -41.81 -22.61 62.40
CA LYS A 317 -42.82 -21.57 62.67
C LYS A 317 -42.69 -20.17 62.03
N THR A 318 -43.44 -20.00 60.92
CA THR A 318 -44.59 -19.09 60.65
C THR A 318 -44.69 -17.67 61.27
N PRO A 319 -45.49 -16.74 60.70
CA PRO A 319 -44.98 -15.53 60.07
C PRO A 319 -45.56 -14.22 60.65
N SER A 320 -45.01 -13.07 60.28
CA SER A 320 -45.74 -11.80 60.42
C SER A 320 -45.32 -10.74 59.40
N ARG A 321 -46.35 -10.15 58.81
CA ARG A 321 -46.44 -9.12 57.77
C ARG A 321 -45.91 -7.73 58.20
N PRO A 322 -45.86 -6.75 57.27
CA PRO A 322 -45.09 -5.50 57.37
C PRO A 322 -45.88 -4.30 57.92
N ARG A 323 -45.15 -3.24 58.27
CA ARG A 323 -45.53 -1.81 58.44
C ARG A 323 -44.19 -1.05 58.53
N GLY A 324 -43.90 0.08 57.89
CA GLY A 324 -44.71 1.12 57.27
C GLY A 324 -44.24 2.46 57.86
N ALA A 325 -43.74 3.36 57.00
CA ALA A 325 -43.63 4.83 57.15
C ALA A 325 -42.80 5.35 58.38
N ASP A 326 -42.27 6.56 58.49
CA ASP A 326 -42.36 7.81 57.73
C ASP A 326 -41.31 8.81 58.33
N VAL A 327 -40.93 9.87 57.59
CA VAL A 327 -40.78 11.30 58.07
C VAL A 327 -39.80 11.62 59.23
N THR A 328 -38.93 12.65 59.27
CA THR A 328 -38.66 13.90 58.52
C THR A 328 -37.46 14.65 59.14
N HIS A 329 -36.88 15.58 58.36
CA HIS A 329 -36.35 16.94 58.70
C HIS A 329 -35.19 17.09 59.72
N GLY A 330 -34.23 18.01 59.56
CA GLY A 330 -33.98 19.04 58.54
C GLY A 330 -32.98 20.10 59.03
N ARG A 331 -32.62 21.02 58.11
CA ARG A 331 -32.04 22.39 58.28
C ARG A 331 -30.62 22.50 58.90
N GLY A 332 -29.72 23.38 58.48
CA GLY A 332 -29.72 24.44 57.46
C GLY A 332 -28.41 25.27 57.58
N ARG A 333 -27.94 25.81 56.43
CA ARG A 333 -27.38 27.15 56.07
C ARG A 333 -26.87 28.12 57.20
N PRO A 334 -26.11 29.23 56.93
CA PRO A 334 -25.83 29.90 55.63
C PRO A 334 -24.46 30.63 55.40
N SER A 335 -24.28 31.12 54.15
CA SER A 335 -23.77 32.44 53.69
C SER A 335 -22.29 32.85 53.88
N LYS A 336 -21.64 33.30 52.78
CA LYS A 336 -21.47 34.74 52.44
C LYS A 336 -20.92 34.99 51.03
N ARG A 337 -21.39 36.10 50.46
CA ARG A 337 -20.94 36.83 49.26
C ARG A 337 -19.62 37.58 49.51
N THR A 338 -18.90 37.86 48.43
CA THR A 338 -18.68 39.22 47.89
C THR A 338 -18.73 39.14 46.39
#